data_AF-Z9JG71-F1
#
_entry.id   AF-Z9JG71-F1
#
_cell.length_a   1.000
_cell.length_b   1.000
_cell.length_c   1.000
_cell.angle_alpha   90.00
_cell.angle_beta   90.00
_cell.angle_gamma   90.00
#
_symmetry.space_group_name_H-M   'P 1'
#
loop_
_entity.id
_entity.type
_entity.pdbx_description
1 polymer ?
#
loop_
_entity_poly.entity_id
_entity_poly.type
_entity_poly.pdbx_seq_one_letter_code
_entity_poly.pdbx_strand_id
1 'polypeptide(L)'
;MISGVEFKATPYDPKVQGGSNSSGTTKVLDSQKLTDQNIRDYAQQLAGNAPFKQMSPGVYRADLSDGTVLHLRSVSSSEAATKARWTIDIRNSPALKDVVNQQKVELKFR
;
A
#
# COMPACT_ATOMS: atom_id res chain seq x y z
N MET A 1 -8.56 12.29 -9.94
CA MET A 1 -9.44 11.79 -8.86
C MET A 1 -10.06 10.51 -9.34
N ILE A 2 -9.81 9.37 -8.68
CA ILE A 2 -10.65 8.19 -8.87
C ILE A 2 -11.93 8.49 -8.10
N SER A 3 -12.89 9.12 -8.77
CA SER A 3 -14.16 9.52 -8.17
C SER A 3 -14.87 8.28 -7.61
N GLY A 4 -15.05 8.22 -6.28
CA GLY A 4 -16.00 7.30 -5.66
C GLY A 4 -15.45 6.06 -4.95
N VAL A 5 -14.13 5.88 -4.81
CA VAL A 5 -13.58 4.75 -4.03
C VAL A 5 -13.22 5.19 -2.62
N GLU A 6 -14.10 4.89 -1.66
CA GLU A 6 -13.82 5.07 -0.23
C GLU A 6 -13.02 3.85 0.29
N PHE A 7 -11.73 4.05 0.57
CA PHE A 7 -10.89 3.01 1.18
C PHE A 7 -11.17 2.94 2.68
N LYS A 8 -11.99 1.97 3.11
CA LYS A 8 -12.22 1.75 4.54
C LYS A 8 -11.07 0.92 5.12
N ALA A 9 -10.29 1.55 6.00
CA ALA A 9 -9.30 0.83 6.78
C ALA A 9 -10.01 -0.05 7.81
N THR A 10 -9.58 -1.30 7.89
CA THR A 10 -9.95 -2.16 9.01
C THR A 10 -9.32 -1.59 10.29
N PRO A 11 -10.10 -1.35 11.36
CA PRO A 11 -9.57 -0.91 12.64
C PRO A 11 -8.48 -1.85 13.14
N TYR A 12 -7.53 -1.32 13.91
CA TYR A 12 -6.62 -2.18 14.65
C TYR A 12 -7.42 -3.02 15.63
N ASP A 13 -7.36 -4.34 15.47
CA ASP A 13 -7.85 -5.30 16.46
C ASP A 13 -6.68 -6.26 16.77
N PRO A 14 -6.15 -6.25 18.00
CA PRO A 14 -5.05 -7.15 18.39
C PRO A 14 -5.40 -8.64 18.25
N LYS A 15 -6.70 -8.98 18.19
CA LYS A 15 -7.18 -10.35 17.99
C LYS A 15 -7.28 -10.74 16.52
N VAL A 16 -7.17 -9.78 15.59
CA VAL A 16 -7.19 -10.04 14.15
C VAL A 16 -5.76 -10.19 13.64
N GLN A 17 -5.33 -11.45 13.51
CA GLN A 17 -4.05 -11.77 12.88
C GLN A 17 -4.00 -11.20 11.44
N GLY A 18 -2.92 -10.47 11.15
CA GLY A 18 -2.70 -9.86 9.83
C GLY A 18 -3.51 -8.61 9.53
N GLY A 19 -4.11 -7.95 10.55
CA GLY A 19 -4.74 -6.63 10.44
C GLY A 19 -3.77 -5.44 10.43
N SER A 20 -4.30 -4.22 10.47
CA SER A 20 -3.51 -2.99 10.71
C SER A 20 -2.67 -3.15 11.99
N ASN A 21 -1.52 -2.46 12.12
CA ASN A 21 -0.70 -2.56 13.34
C ASN A 21 -0.82 -1.31 14.24
N SER A 22 -0.46 -1.46 15.52
CA SER A 22 -0.53 -0.39 16.52
C SER A 22 0.46 0.75 16.26
N SER A 23 1.58 0.48 15.58
CA SER A 23 2.57 1.49 15.19
C SER A 23 2.12 2.36 14.00
N GLY A 24 0.98 2.05 13.38
CA GLY A 24 0.41 2.81 12.26
C GLY A 24 1.15 2.63 10.93
N THR A 25 2.21 1.83 10.89
CA THR A 25 3.00 1.59 9.68
C THR A 25 2.40 0.57 8.74
N THR A 26 1.46 -0.25 9.21
CA THR A 26 0.69 -1.17 8.37
C THR A 26 -0.78 -0.84 8.51
N LYS A 27 -1.43 -0.56 7.38
CA LYS A 27 -2.88 -0.41 7.29
C LYS A 27 -3.43 -1.49 6.37
N VAL A 28 -4.43 -2.23 6.84
CA VAL A 28 -5.16 -3.21 6.03
C VAL A 28 -6.50 -2.61 5.62
N LEU A 29 -6.71 -2.50 4.33
CA LEU A 29 -7.87 -1.91 3.67
C LEU A 29 -8.78 -3.03 3.18
N ASP A 30 -10.08 -2.91 3.44
CA ASP A 30 -11.07 -3.79 2.81
C ASP A 30 -11.16 -3.44 1.32
N SER A 31 -10.89 -4.44 0.49
CA SER A 31 -10.83 -4.34 -0.94
C SER A 31 -11.81 -5.28 -1.64
N GLN A 32 -12.73 -5.94 -0.92
CA GLN A 32 -13.68 -6.90 -1.52
C GLN A 32 -14.51 -6.31 -2.67
N LYS A 33 -14.78 -5.00 -2.61
CA LYS A 33 -15.51 -4.25 -3.65
C LYS A 33 -14.60 -3.57 -4.68
N LEU A 34 -13.28 -3.73 -4.55
CA LEU A 34 -12.29 -3.12 -5.43
C LEU A 34 -11.81 -4.12 -6.46
N THR A 35 -11.75 -3.66 -7.70
CA THR A 35 -11.01 -4.36 -8.75
C THR A 35 -9.51 -4.14 -8.57
N ASP A 36 -8.70 -5.04 -9.11
CA ASP A 36 -7.25 -4.84 -9.14
C ASP A 36 -6.86 -3.55 -9.86
N GLN A 37 -7.65 -3.13 -10.86
CA GLN A 37 -7.42 -1.87 -11.56
C GLN A 37 -7.61 -0.67 -10.63
N ASN A 38 -8.62 -0.68 -9.76
CA ASN A 38 -8.80 0.40 -8.78
C ASN A 38 -7.60 0.53 -7.84
N ILE A 39 -7.01 -0.60 -7.43
CA ILE A 39 -5.82 -0.61 -6.57
C ILE A 39 -4.59 -0.08 -7.32
N ARG A 40 -4.41 -0.49 -8.59
CA ARG A 40 -3.35 0.04 -9.46
C ARG A 40 -3.49 1.55 -9.70
N ASP A 41 -4.70 2.00 -9.99
CA ASP A 41 -5.00 3.42 -10.20
C ASP A 41 -4.71 4.22 -8.93
N TYR A 42 -5.08 3.69 -7.76
CA TYR A 42 -4.77 4.34 -6.48
C TYR A 42 -3.26 4.42 -6.23
N ALA A 43 -2.52 3.35 -6.52
CA ALA A 43 -1.05 3.39 -6.47
C ALA A 43 -0.48 4.45 -7.42
N GLN A 44 -1.02 4.59 -8.64
CA GLN A 44 -0.59 5.61 -9.60
C GLN A 44 -0.94 7.02 -9.10
N GLN A 45 -2.09 7.21 -8.43
CA GLN A 45 -2.43 8.48 -7.82
C GLN A 45 -1.42 8.87 -6.73
N LEU A 46 -0.95 7.92 -5.92
CA LEU A 46 0.12 8.17 -4.95
C LEU A 46 1.46 8.48 -5.62
N ALA A 47 1.74 7.86 -6.78
CA ALA A 47 2.95 8.10 -7.54
C ALA A 47 2.95 9.43 -8.31
N GLY A 48 1.79 10.08 -8.46
CA GLY A 48 1.62 11.26 -9.29
C GLY A 48 2.01 10.97 -10.73
N ASN A 49 2.95 11.76 -11.27
CA ASN A 49 3.44 11.61 -12.64
C ASN A 49 4.54 10.55 -12.79
N ALA A 50 5.05 9.97 -11.69
CA ALA A 50 6.06 8.94 -11.77
C ALA A 50 5.44 7.62 -12.27
N PRO A 51 5.90 7.05 -13.39
CA PRO A 51 5.34 5.82 -13.92
C PRO A 51 5.84 4.61 -13.14
N PHE A 52 4.95 3.63 -12.92
CA PHE A 52 5.35 2.32 -12.44
C PHE A 52 6.06 1.52 -13.55
N LYS A 53 7.23 0.97 -13.21
CA LYS A 53 7.95 0.00 -14.04
C LYS A 53 7.84 -1.39 -13.41
N GLN A 54 7.59 -2.40 -14.23
CA GLN A 54 7.61 -3.77 -13.76
C GLN A 54 9.05 -4.22 -13.50
N MET A 55 9.33 -4.67 -12.29
CA MET A 55 10.65 -5.17 -11.88
C MET A 55 10.73 -6.70 -12.00
N SER A 56 9.60 -7.36 -11.74
CA SER A 56 9.41 -8.80 -11.91
C SER A 56 7.90 -9.10 -12.02
N PRO A 57 7.48 -10.33 -12.37
CA PRO A 57 6.06 -10.70 -12.37
C PRO A 57 5.39 -10.35 -11.03
N GLY A 58 4.36 -9.49 -11.08
CA GLY A 58 3.62 -9.06 -9.88
C GLY A 58 4.33 -8.02 -8.99
N VAL A 59 5.48 -7.46 -9.39
CA VAL A 59 6.20 -6.41 -8.65
C VAL A 59 6.50 -5.23 -9.54
N TYR A 60 6.03 -4.06 -9.12
CA TYR A 60 6.19 -2.79 -9.83
C TYR A 60 6.80 -1.74 -8.90
N ARG A 61 7.60 -0.84 -9.46
CA ARG A 61 8.25 0.24 -8.72
C ARG A 61 8.06 1.59 -9.41
N ALA A 62 7.80 2.63 -8.62
CA ALA A 62 7.87 4.02 -9.06
C ALA A 62 8.80 4.79 -8.13
N ASP A 63 9.66 5.62 -8.72
CA ASP A 63 10.60 6.50 -8.01
C ASP A 63 10.14 7.95 -8.22
N LEU A 64 9.81 8.64 -7.12
CA LEU A 64 9.32 10.01 -7.14
C LEU A 64 10.48 11.00 -6.99
N SER A 65 10.27 12.24 -7.47
CA SER A 65 11.30 13.29 -7.45
C SER A 65 11.72 13.75 -6.06
N ASP A 66 10.87 13.52 -5.05
CA ASP A 66 11.15 13.84 -3.64
C ASP A 66 11.95 12.74 -2.91
N GLY A 67 12.34 11.68 -3.63
CA GLY A 67 13.06 10.52 -3.08
C GLY A 67 12.13 9.43 -2.51
N THR A 68 10.81 9.62 -2.54
CA THR A 68 9.85 8.57 -2.18
C THR A 68 9.96 7.41 -3.19
N VAL A 69 9.98 6.18 -2.68
CA VAL A 69 9.93 4.97 -3.50
C VAL A 69 8.67 4.20 -3.20
N LEU A 70 7.85 3.98 -4.22
CA LEU A 70 6.63 3.17 -4.15
C LEU A 70 6.88 1.80 -4.76
N HIS A 71 6.50 0.73 -4.04
CA HIS A 71 6.41 -0.60 -4.62
C HIS A 71 4.96 -1.08 -4.59
N LEU A 72 4.42 -1.48 -5.74
CA LEU A 72 3.14 -2.16 -5.85
C LEU A 72 3.38 -3.65 -6.09
N ARG A 73 2.82 -4.52 -5.25
CA ARG A 73 3.10 -5.96 -5.26
C ARG A 73 1.82 -6.78 -5.16
N SER A 74 1.63 -7.75 -6.06
CA SER A 74 0.61 -8.82 -5.93
C SER A 74 1.17 -10.10 -5.31
N VAL A 75 2.45 -10.09 -4.94
CA VAL A 75 3.14 -11.21 -4.30
C VAL A 75 3.74 -10.72 -2.97
N SER A 76 3.42 -11.41 -1.88
CA SER A 76 3.84 -11.01 -0.53
C SER A 76 4.06 -12.23 0.35
N SER A 77 5.21 -12.30 1.04
CA SER A 77 5.48 -13.35 2.03
C SER A 77 4.49 -13.35 3.21
N SER A 78 3.80 -12.22 3.41
CA SER A 78 2.75 -12.07 4.43
C SER A 78 1.34 -12.33 3.91
N GLU A 79 1.18 -12.78 2.66
CA GLU A 79 -0.12 -13.10 2.06
C GLU A 79 -0.88 -14.13 2.89
N ALA A 80 -0.23 -15.22 3.33
CA ALA A 80 -0.89 -16.25 4.13
C ALA A 80 -1.49 -15.71 5.44
N ALA A 81 -0.85 -14.70 6.04
CA ALA A 81 -1.29 -14.10 7.30
C ALA A 81 -2.31 -12.97 7.07
N THR A 82 -2.15 -12.16 6.03
CA THR A 82 -2.95 -10.95 5.80
C THR A 82 -4.06 -11.15 4.77
N LYS A 83 -4.00 -12.22 3.96
CA LYS A 83 -4.87 -12.47 2.79
C LYS A 83 -4.91 -11.30 1.81
N ALA A 84 -3.89 -10.44 1.83
CA ALA A 84 -3.83 -9.26 0.99
C ALA A 84 -3.50 -9.64 -0.45
N ARG A 85 -4.35 -9.21 -1.39
CA ARG A 85 -4.18 -9.45 -2.84
C ARG A 85 -3.17 -8.49 -3.46
N TRP A 86 -3.06 -7.29 -2.89
CA TRP A 86 -2.07 -6.28 -3.27
C TRP A 86 -1.49 -5.59 -2.04
N THR A 87 -0.23 -5.15 -2.15
CA THR A 87 0.46 -4.33 -1.15
C THR A 87 1.14 -3.14 -1.83
N ILE A 88 0.97 -1.94 -1.26
CA ILE A 88 1.76 -0.75 -1.59
C ILE A 88 2.75 -0.50 -0.45
N ASP A 89 4.05 -0.58 -0.73
CA ASP A 89 5.07 -0.09 0.19
C ASP A 89 5.42 1.36 -0.18
N ILE A 90 5.41 2.25 0.81
CA ILE A 90 5.87 3.63 0.69
C ILE A 90 7.17 3.72 1.50
N ARG A 91 8.27 4.04 0.82
CA ARG A 91 9.61 4.10 1.43
C ARG A 91 10.24 5.46 1.23
N ASN A 92 11.09 5.87 2.17
CA ASN A 92 11.90 7.08 2.10
C ASN A 92 11.10 8.38 1.88
N SER A 93 9.79 8.38 2.17
CA SER A 93 8.96 9.56 1.95
C SER A 93 9.27 10.65 2.98
N PRO A 94 9.68 11.85 2.55
CA PRO A 94 9.90 12.97 3.47
C PRO A 94 8.63 13.30 4.28
N ALA A 95 7.44 13.20 3.67
CA ALA A 95 6.16 13.49 4.30
C ALA A 95 5.78 12.51 5.43
N LEU A 96 6.37 11.32 5.46
CA LEU A 96 6.06 10.30 6.46
C LEU A 96 7.02 10.33 7.65
N LYS A 97 8.17 11.02 7.55
CA LYS A 97 9.19 11.05 8.63
C LYS A 97 8.63 11.51 9.96
N ASP A 98 7.75 12.50 9.94
CA ASP A 98 7.20 13.11 11.15
C ASP A 98 5.88 12.45 11.60
N VAL A 99 5.29 11.60 10.77
CA VAL A 99 4.00 10.91 11.03
C VAL A 99 4.23 9.51 11.58
N VAL A 100 5.23 8.82 11.03
CA VAL A 100 5.65 7.51 11.50
C VAL A 100 7.18 7.52 11.61
N ASN A 101 7.71 7.18 12.79
CA ASN A 101 9.17 7.14 13.01
C ASN A 101 9.83 5.93 12.34
N GLN A 102 9.43 5.63 11.10
CA GLN A 102 9.75 4.41 10.38
C GLN A 102 9.97 4.74 8.91
N GLN A 103 10.96 4.08 8.30
CA GLN A 103 11.36 4.32 6.92
C GLN A 103 10.36 3.75 5.90
N LYS A 104 9.36 2.98 6.36
CA LYS A 104 8.41 2.26 5.52
C LYS A 104 7.00 2.27 6.10
N VAL A 105 6.03 2.57 5.25
CA VAL A 105 4.60 2.31 5.45
C VAL A 105 4.13 1.25 4.45
N GLU A 106 3.22 0.39 4.87
CA GLU A 106 2.55 -0.63 4.06
C GLU A 106 1.03 -0.41 4.05
N LEU A 107 0.45 -0.34 2.85
CA LEU A 107 -0.99 -0.43 2.63
C LEU A 107 -1.29 -1.79 2.02
N LYS A 108 -2.07 -2.62 2.72
CA LYS A 108 -2.44 -3.97 2.29
C LYS A 108 -3.91 -4.01 1.91
N PHE A 109 -4.24 -4.56 0.74
CA PHE A 109 -5.61 -4.64 0.22
C PHE A 109 -6.12 -6.08 0.35
N ARG A 110 -7.01 -6.31 1.31
CA ARG A 110 -7.58 -7.63 1.63
C ARG A 110 -8.98 -7.81 1.08
#